data_AF-A0A9D8B1G5-F1
#
_entry.id   AF-A0A9D8B1G5-F1
#
_cell.length_a   1.000
_cell.length_b   1.000
_cell.length_c   1.000
_cell.angle_alpha   90.00
_cell.angle_beta   90.00
_cell.angle_gamma   90.00
#
_symmetry.space_group_name_H-M   'P 1'
#
loop_
_entity.id
_entity.type
_entity.pdbx_description
1 polymer ?
#
loop_
_entity_poly.entity_id
_entity_poly.type
_entity_poly.pdbx_seq_one_letter_code
_entity_poly.pdbx_strand_id
1 'polypeptide(L)'
;MRQLLVECSDPGIIVSLAEEFENILRQVNFARAEKLQYELRDLARELGTEFEQAWRGFRIEVPNDSGRPLSFGNREMVDEARVQQLLTHAAERGIGKFEMRDTLLLPQDGPAPETRGQYVRDLADSIRYEYLDDLHLLSRPTDLPDAMAAHRQNLMDEHVADVLRARARDANVGHRWIQTSVGQLQKALEEVDTRAEAVMLYELTRLNPAEVEPEERTRWAMLAARLGKEVEKWLDAAEEPLTFLYQRFALACLAWNECQGMGPARPILEKRLRALIEQAKEIYTADAVDALKLAFKDLHQSPLDRLRDISEMDKPDAETDE
;
A
#
# COMPACT_ATOMS: atom_id res chain seq x y z
N MET A 1 -4.04 -7.61 15.10
CA MET A 1 -4.94 -7.27 16.23
C MET A 1 -5.51 -5.91 15.89
N ARG A 2 -6.82 -5.77 15.64
CA ARG A 2 -7.42 -4.45 15.40
C ARG A 2 -7.54 -3.76 16.76
N GLN A 3 -7.10 -2.53 16.87
CA GLN A 3 -7.25 -1.71 18.07
C GLN A 3 -7.72 -0.32 17.62
N LEU A 4 -8.71 0.27 18.30
CA LEU A 4 -8.88 1.72 18.30
C LEU A 4 -7.76 2.24 19.19
N LEU A 5 -6.75 2.82 18.59
CA LEU A 5 -5.59 3.34 19.31
C LEU A 5 -5.76 4.82 19.55
N VAL A 6 -5.32 5.27 20.71
CA VAL A 6 -5.32 6.69 21.08
C VAL A 6 -3.98 6.95 21.76
N GLU A 7 -3.08 7.72 21.12
CA GLU A 7 -1.70 7.96 21.59
C GLU A 7 -1.31 9.45 21.48
N CYS A 8 -0.77 10.07 22.56
CA CYS A 8 0.53 10.77 22.54
C CYS A 8 0.96 11.26 23.95
N SER A 9 2.06 10.72 24.50
CA SER A 9 3.31 11.44 24.81
C SER A 9 4.38 10.40 25.24
N ASP A 10 5.67 10.76 25.22
CA ASP A 10 6.80 9.88 25.58
C ASP A 10 6.49 8.99 26.81
N PRO A 11 7.04 7.77 26.86
CA PRO A 11 6.29 6.51 26.87
C PRO A 11 5.02 6.47 27.74
N GLY A 12 3.93 5.96 27.15
CA GLY A 12 3.14 4.93 27.82
C GLY A 12 1.70 4.77 27.35
N ILE A 13 0.89 5.80 27.20
CA ILE A 13 -0.56 5.59 27.36
C ILE A 13 -1.33 5.39 26.05
N ILE A 14 -1.98 4.23 25.95
CA ILE A 14 -3.06 3.93 24.99
C ILE A 14 -4.40 4.03 25.70
N VAL A 15 -5.36 4.72 25.08
CA VAL A 15 -6.79 4.56 25.42
C VAL A 15 -7.48 3.73 24.34
N SER A 16 -8.05 2.58 24.72
CA SER A 16 -8.74 1.68 23.78
C SER A 16 -10.18 1.43 24.20
N LEU A 17 -11.09 1.22 23.25
CA LEU A 17 -12.46 0.80 23.57
C LEU A 17 -12.43 -0.61 24.20
N ALA A 18 -13.05 -0.77 25.37
CA ALA A 18 -12.97 -1.96 26.22
C ALA A 18 -13.82 -3.15 25.77
N GLU A 19 -14.63 -3.01 24.72
CA GLU A 19 -15.58 -4.05 24.29
C GLU A 19 -14.93 -5.07 23.33
N GLU A 20 -15.43 -6.31 23.34
CA GLU A 20 -14.86 -7.46 22.61
C GLU A 20 -14.41 -7.10 21.18
N PHE A 21 -13.07 -7.05 21.03
CA PHE A 21 -12.35 -6.16 20.12
C PHE A 21 -12.65 -6.31 18.62
N GLU A 22 -13.16 -7.44 18.14
CA GLU A 22 -13.15 -7.68 16.70
C GLU A 22 -14.40 -7.19 15.96
N ASN A 23 -15.58 -7.26 16.59
CA ASN A 23 -16.86 -6.91 15.96
C ASN A 23 -17.16 -5.42 16.02
N ILE A 24 -16.65 -4.72 17.04
CA ILE A 24 -16.92 -3.29 17.26
C ILE A 24 -15.93 -2.43 16.48
N LEU A 25 -14.66 -2.84 16.36
CA LEU A 25 -13.70 -2.11 15.54
C LEU A 25 -14.01 -2.20 14.03
N ARG A 26 -14.73 -3.24 13.59
CA ARG A 26 -15.34 -3.31 12.25
C ARG A 26 -16.45 -2.25 12.03
N GLN A 27 -16.96 -1.64 13.10
CA GLN A 27 -18.03 -0.64 13.06
C GLN A 27 -17.52 0.78 13.34
N VAL A 28 -16.29 0.95 13.82
CA VAL A 28 -15.68 2.27 13.99
C VAL A 28 -15.11 2.75 12.66
N ASN A 29 -15.95 3.42 11.89
CA ASN A 29 -15.59 4.14 10.67
C ASN A 29 -15.16 5.59 11.00
N PHE A 30 -14.75 6.37 9.99
CA PHE A 30 -14.32 7.76 10.16
C PHE A 30 -15.36 8.59 10.94
N ALA A 31 -16.64 8.49 10.57
CA ALA A 31 -17.71 9.26 11.20
C ALA A 31 -17.89 8.90 12.68
N ARG A 32 -17.73 7.61 13.05
CA ARG A 32 -17.81 7.20 14.46
C ARG A 32 -16.59 7.65 15.25
N ALA A 33 -15.39 7.58 14.66
CA ALA A 33 -14.17 8.08 15.29
C ALA A 33 -14.22 9.60 15.51
N GLU A 34 -14.64 10.36 14.51
CA GLU A 34 -14.84 11.81 14.59
C GLU A 34 -15.90 12.17 15.64
N LYS A 35 -17.02 11.45 15.66
CA LYS A 35 -18.06 11.64 16.68
C LYS A 35 -17.52 11.39 18.09
N LEU A 36 -16.77 10.32 18.30
CA LEU A 36 -16.13 10.03 19.59
C LEU A 36 -15.12 11.13 19.98
N GLN A 37 -14.38 11.67 19.01
CA GLN A 37 -13.48 12.80 19.22
C GLN A 37 -14.23 14.02 19.77
N TYR A 38 -15.35 14.37 19.14
CA TYR A 38 -16.18 15.49 19.57
C TYR A 38 -16.82 15.24 20.92
N GLU A 39 -17.40 14.06 21.15
CA GLU A 39 -18.02 13.68 22.43
C GLU A 39 -17.03 13.75 23.60
N LEU A 40 -15.80 13.28 23.41
CA LEU A 40 -14.74 13.34 24.44
C LEU A 40 -14.18 14.75 24.62
N ARG A 41 -14.02 15.51 23.54
CA ARG A 41 -13.58 16.92 23.62
C ARG A 41 -14.59 17.81 24.32
N ASP A 42 -15.88 17.61 24.05
CA ASP A 42 -16.95 18.38 24.69
C ASP A 42 -17.05 18.01 26.17
N LEU A 43 -16.95 16.72 26.51
CA LEU A 43 -16.86 16.29 27.91
C LEU A 43 -15.63 16.89 28.62
N ALA A 44 -14.47 16.92 27.98
CA ALA A 44 -13.27 17.53 28.54
C ALA A 44 -13.47 19.03 28.82
N ARG A 45 -14.09 19.76 27.89
CA ARG A 45 -14.44 21.18 28.08
C ARG A 45 -15.42 21.40 29.23
N GLU A 46 -16.41 20.52 29.37
CA GLU A 46 -17.38 20.59 30.47
C GLU A 46 -16.74 20.35 31.84
N LEU A 47 -15.76 19.44 31.91
CA LEU A 47 -15.06 19.11 33.16
C LEU A 47 -14.01 20.17 33.55
N GLY A 48 -13.50 20.94 32.59
CA GLY A 48 -12.69 22.14 32.83
C GLY A 48 -11.42 22.21 31.97
N THR A 49 -10.72 23.34 32.05
CA THR A 49 -9.53 23.63 31.23
C THR A 49 -8.38 22.64 31.42
N GLU A 50 -8.25 22.05 32.61
CA GLU A 50 -7.25 21.03 32.91
C GLU A 50 -7.52 19.72 32.14
N PHE A 51 -8.79 19.32 31.99
CA PHE A 51 -9.19 18.16 31.21
C PHE A 51 -9.06 18.43 29.72
N GLU A 52 -9.39 19.64 29.27
CA GLU A 52 -9.21 20.03 27.88
C GLU A 52 -7.72 20.02 27.49
N GLN A 53 -6.82 20.53 28.35
CA GLN A 53 -5.38 20.46 28.14
C GLN A 53 -4.87 19.01 28.12
N ALA A 54 -5.30 18.18 29.07
CA ALA A 54 -4.93 16.77 29.10
C ALA A 54 -5.43 16.01 27.86
N TRP A 55 -6.62 16.34 27.34
CA TRP A 55 -7.19 15.71 26.16
C TRP A 55 -6.57 16.19 24.84
N ARG A 56 -6.07 17.43 24.76
CA ARG A 56 -5.47 18.00 23.55
C ARG A 56 -4.29 17.20 23.00
N GLY A 57 -3.56 16.50 23.87
CA GLY A 57 -2.42 15.65 23.49
C GLY A 57 -2.80 14.30 22.88
N PHE A 58 -4.08 13.89 22.94
CA PHE A 58 -4.50 12.59 22.42
C PHE A 58 -4.83 12.65 20.93
N ARG A 59 -4.16 11.77 20.18
CA ARG A 59 -4.51 11.43 18.81
C ARG A 59 -5.58 10.36 18.80
N ILE A 60 -6.66 10.50 18.01
CA ILE A 60 -7.55 9.36 17.74
C ILE A 60 -7.07 8.61 16.51
N GLU A 61 -6.79 7.33 16.65
CA GLU A 61 -6.45 6.47 15.53
C GLU A 61 -7.65 5.59 15.14
N VAL A 62 -8.00 5.59 13.86
CA VAL A 62 -9.03 4.68 13.35
C VAL A 62 -8.39 3.30 13.17
N PRO A 63 -9.04 2.21 13.61
CA PRO A 63 -8.52 0.88 13.33
C PRO A 63 -8.51 0.73 11.82
N ASN A 64 -7.33 0.54 11.24
CA ASN A 64 -7.25 0.43 9.80
C ASN A 64 -6.90 -0.98 9.37
N ASP A 65 -7.34 -1.25 8.15
CA ASP A 65 -7.16 -2.54 7.50
C ASP A 65 -5.89 -2.55 6.64
N SER A 66 -4.95 -1.61 6.81
CA SER A 66 -3.73 -1.48 5.98
C SER A 66 -2.40 -1.60 6.73
N GLY A 67 -2.42 -1.75 8.07
CA GLY A 67 -1.22 -2.00 8.89
C GLY A 67 -0.62 -0.76 9.58
N ARG A 68 -0.97 0.46 9.16
CA ARG A 68 -0.53 1.73 9.79
C ARG A 68 -1.69 2.68 10.05
N PRO A 69 -2.30 2.69 11.24
CA PRO A 69 -3.53 3.44 11.50
C PRO A 69 -3.35 4.95 11.30
N LEU A 70 -4.39 5.59 10.75
CA LEU A 70 -4.47 7.04 10.64
C LEU A 70 -4.97 7.56 12.02
N SER A 71 -4.31 8.51 12.72
CA SER A 71 -4.67 9.93 12.46
C SER A 71 -4.66 11.14 13.44
N PHE A 72 -5.67 11.40 14.30
CA PHE A 72 -6.21 12.79 14.42
C PHE A 72 -5.76 13.52 15.69
N GLY A 73 -4.98 14.60 15.59
CA GLY A 73 -4.66 15.45 16.76
C GLY A 73 -3.27 16.09 16.71
N ASN A 74 -2.94 16.86 17.76
CA ASN A 74 -1.65 17.55 17.92
C ASN A 74 -0.88 17.06 19.17
N ARG A 75 0.43 17.32 19.17
CA ARG A 75 1.45 16.67 20.00
C ARG A 75 1.78 17.49 21.26
N GLU A 76 1.33 17.08 22.45
CA GLU A 76 1.71 17.68 23.74
C GLU A 76 1.78 16.64 24.88
N MET A 77 2.47 16.96 25.99
CA MET A 77 2.53 16.11 27.20
C MET A 77 1.16 15.93 27.84
N VAL A 78 0.89 14.73 28.36
CA VAL A 78 -0.41 14.32 28.90
C VAL A 78 -0.39 14.14 30.42
N ASP A 79 -1.46 14.58 31.10
CA ASP A 79 -1.74 14.27 32.51
C ASP A 79 -2.63 13.02 32.63
N GLU A 80 -2.02 11.87 32.94
CA GLU A 80 -2.67 10.55 32.99
C GLU A 80 -3.88 10.50 33.95
N ALA A 81 -3.77 11.18 35.10
CA ALA A 81 -4.80 11.13 36.13
C ALA A 81 -6.07 11.85 35.65
N ARG A 82 -5.90 12.96 34.93
CA ARG A 82 -7.01 13.70 34.32
C ARG A 82 -7.67 12.94 33.18
N VAL A 83 -6.88 12.19 32.41
CA VAL A 83 -7.39 11.32 31.34
C VAL A 83 -8.21 10.19 31.93
N GLN A 84 -7.70 9.48 32.94
CA GLN A 84 -8.44 8.38 33.56
C GLN A 84 -9.78 8.85 34.16
N GLN A 85 -9.82 10.04 34.74
CA GLN A 85 -11.05 10.68 35.23
C GLN A 85 -12.01 11.01 34.08
N LEU A 86 -11.51 11.60 32.98
CA LEU A 86 -12.30 11.87 31.77
C LEU A 86 -12.96 10.60 31.21
N LEU A 87 -12.20 9.51 31.08
CA LEU A 87 -12.69 8.22 30.56
C LEU A 87 -13.72 7.57 31.48
N THR A 88 -13.55 7.71 32.79
CA THR A 88 -14.53 7.25 33.78
C THR A 88 -15.86 7.99 33.60
N HIS A 89 -15.81 9.32 33.47
CA HIS A 89 -17.00 10.12 33.19
C HIS A 89 -17.61 9.84 31.82
N ALA A 90 -16.80 9.53 30.81
CA ALA A 90 -17.29 9.12 29.49
C ALA A 90 -18.09 7.82 29.56
N ALA A 91 -17.63 6.85 30.38
CA ALA A 91 -18.35 5.61 30.63
C ALA A 91 -19.67 5.83 31.40
N GLU A 92 -19.65 6.68 32.43
CA GLU A 92 -20.86 7.05 33.20
C GLU A 92 -21.94 7.71 32.33
N ARG A 93 -21.52 8.49 31.32
CA ARG A 93 -22.41 9.15 30.36
C ARG A 93 -22.79 8.30 29.17
N GLY A 94 -22.29 7.06 29.07
CA GLY A 94 -22.58 6.14 27.98
C GLY A 94 -21.93 6.52 26.64
N ILE A 95 -20.89 7.36 26.63
CA ILE A 95 -20.12 7.72 25.42
C ILE A 95 -19.33 6.50 24.92
N GLY A 96 -18.73 5.77 25.86
CA GLY A 96 -18.00 4.53 25.61
C GLY A 96 -17.27 4.06 26.86
N LYS A 97 -16.94 2.77 26.92
CA LYS A 97 -16.04 2.22 27.95
C LYS A 97 -14.65 2.14 27.36
N PHE A 98 -13.68 2.67 28.09
CA PHE A 98 -12.31 2.75 27.63
C PHE A 98 -11.35 2.12 28.64
N GLU A 99 -10.31 1.46 28.14
CA GLU A 99 -9.19 0.96 28.91
C GLU A 99 -7.95 1.77 28.61
N MET A 100 -7.28 2.22 29.67
CA MET A 100 -5.97 2.85 29.61
C MET A 100 -4.89 1.78 29.80
N ARG A 101 -3.89 1.71 28.91
CA ARG A 101 -2.82 0.69 28.93
C ARG A 101 -1.46 1.32 28.62
N ASP A 102 -0.40 0.71 29.14
CA ASP A 102 0.99 1.06 28.79
C ASP A 102 1.42 0.41 27.46
N THR A 103 2.15 1.13 26.61
CA THR A 103 2.68 0.65 25.32
C THR A 103 4.08 1.16 25.03
N LEU A 104 4.79 0.39 24.20
CA LEU A 104 5.93 0.85 23.44
C LEU A 104 5.38 1.52 22.17
N LEU A 105 5.82 2.74 21.89
CA LEU A 105 5.35 3.65 20.84
C LEU A 105 5.07 2.92 19.51
N LEU A 106 3.92 3.19 18.89
CA LEU A 106 3.74 2.90 17.46
C LEU A 106 4.37 4.02 16.62
N PRO A 107 4.77 3.77 15.36
CA PRO A 107 5.21 4.83 14.45
C PRO A 107 4.08 5.85 14.24
N GLN A 108 4.30 7.09 14.69
CA GLN A 108 3.29 8.16 14.68
C GLN A 108 3.36 9.07 13.43
N ASP A 109 4.21 8.73 12.46
CA ASP A 109 4.49 9.43 11.21
C ASP A 109 3.44 9.20 10.09
N GLY A 110 2.21 8.84 10.47
CA GLY A 110 1.08 8.62 9.54
C GLY A 110 0.24 9.87 9.22
N PRO A 111 -0.51 9.87 8.11
CA PRO A 111 -1.37 10.99 7.70
C PRO A 111 -2.41 11.38 8.76
N ALA A 112 -2.80 12.66 8.78
CA ALA A 112 -3.82 13.22 9.66
C ALA A 112 -4.99 13.78 8.85
N PRO A 113 -5.85 12.91 8.25
CA PRO A 113 -6.97 13.39 7.44
C PRO A 113 -7.89 14.30 8.24
N GLU A 114 -8.40 15.37 7.62
CA GLU A 114 -9.41 16.25 8.22
C GLU A 114 -10.82 15.90 7.74
N THR A 115 -10.91 15.19 6.62
CA THR A 115 -12.17 14.81 5.98
C THR A 115 -12.22 13.31 5.73
N ARG A 116 -13.44 12.74 5.69
CA ARG A 116 -13.65 11.35 5.27
C ARG A 116 -13.04 11.07 3.90
N GLY A 117 -13.10 12.04 2.98
CA GLY A 117 -12.54 11.90 1.64
C GLY A 117 -11.02 11.76 1.63
N GLN A 118 -10.32 12.54 2.46
CA GLN A 118 -8.87 12.38 2.69
C GLN A 118 -8.58 11.05 3.37
N TYR A 119 -9.32 10.67 4.40
CA TYR A 119 -9.13 9.38 5.08
C TYR A 119 -9.23 8.18 4.14
N VAL A 120 -10.24 8.15 3.26
CA VAL A 120 -10.39 7.07 2.27
C VAL A 120 -9.26 7.08 1.24
N ARG A 121 -8.74 8.25 0.86
CA ARG A 121 -7.59 8.38 -0.04
C ARG A 121 -6.31 7.90 0.61
N ASP A 122 -6.01 8.39 1.81
CA ASP A 122 -4.84 7.99 2.59
C ASP A 122 -4.85 6.47 2.81
N LEU A 123 -6.00 5.89 3.15
CA LEU A 123 -6.16 4.45 3.28
C LEU A 123 -5.94 3.71 1.95
N ALA A 124 -6.44 4.23 0.84
CA ALA A 124 -6.20 3.66 -0.49
C ALA A 124 -4.72 3.75 -0.90
N ASP A 125 -4.02 4.81 -0.52
CA ASP A 125 -2.58 4.98 -0.74
C ASP A 125 -1.76 4.01 0.12
N SER A 126 -2.06 3.91 1.41
CA SER A 126 -1.42 2.95 2.32
C SER A 126 -1.55 1.52 1.80
N ILE A 127 -2.75 1.10 1.38
CA ILE A 127 -2.97 -0.25 0.81
C ILE A 127 -2.14 -0.47 -0.46
N ARG A 128 -1.93 0.56 -1.29
CA ARG A 128 -1.20 0.44 -2.56
C ARG A 128 0.32 0.46 -2.42
N TYR A 129 0.83 1.20 -1.45
CA TYR A 129 2.25 1.58 -1.41
C TYR A 129 2.96 1.14 -0.13
N GLU A 130 2.35 1.21 1.06
CA GLU A 130 3.05 0.95 2.33
C GLU A 130 3.39 -0.53 2.54
N TYR A 131 2.56 -1.45 2.02
CA TYR A 131 2.87 -2.89 2.06
C TYR A 131 4.17 -3.25 1.31
N LEU A 132 4.62 -2.40 0.37
CA LEU A 132 5.83 -2.64 -0.41
C LEU A 132 7.10 -2.47 0.44
N ASP A 133 7.07 -1.58 1.44
CA ASP A 133 8.25 -1.19 2.22
C ASP A 133 8.56 -2.17 3.36
N ASP A 134 7.53 -2.61 4.10
CA ASP A 134 7.68 -3.42 5.33
C ASP A 134 8.16 -4.86 5.08
N LEU A 135 8.06 -5.35 3.84
CA LEU A 135 8.52 -6.70 3.49
C LEU A 135 9.87 -6.72 2.75
N HIS A 136 10.43 -5.58 2.33
CA HIS A 136 11.61 -5.52 1.44
C HIS A 136 11.50 -6.39 0.18
N LEU A 137 10.32 -6.96 -0.11
CA LEU A 137 10.11 -7.93 -1.17
C LEU A 137 10.04 -7.25 -2.54
N LEU A 138 9.87 -5.93 -2.59
CA LEU A 138 9.33 -5.24 -3.75
C LEU A 138 9.97 -3.84 -3.96
N SER A 139 11.21 -3.81 -4.42
CA SER A 139 11.75 -2.65 -5.16
C SER A 139 10.95 -2.47 -6.46
N ARG A 140 10.63 -1.23 -6.85
CA ARG A 140 10.09 -0.92 -8.19
C ARG A 140 11.20 -0.39 -9.11
N PRO A 141 11.32 -0.88 -10.36
CA PRO A 141 10.57 -1.99 -10.96
C PRO A 141 10.87 -3.33 -10.27
N THR A 142 9.88 -4.24 -10.23
CA THR A 142 10.07 -5.55 -9.59
C THR A 142 11.14 -6.34 -10.35
N ASP A 143 12.18 -6.76 -9.63
CA ASP A 143 13.26 -7.56 -10.19
C ASP A 143 12.72 -8.88 -10.79
N LEU A 144 13.43 -9.38 -11.80
CA LEU A 144 13.17 -10.73 -12.30
C LEU A 144 13.45 -11.76 -11.19
N PRO A 145 12.82 -12.95 -11.23
CA PRO A 145 13.27 -14.08 -10.42
C PRO A 145 14.77 -14.32 -10.61
N ASP A 146 15.49 -14.71 -9.55
CA ASP A 146 16.96 -14.66 -9.54
C ASP A 146 17.59 -15.53 -10.63
N ALA A 147 17.00 -16.71 -10.86
CA ALA A 147 17.40 -17.60 -11.94
C ALA A 147 17.22 -16.94 -13.33
N MET A 148 16.18 -16.13 -13.53
CA MET A 148 15.92 -15.42 -14.78
C MET A 148 16.80 -14.20 -14.94
N ALA A 149 17.09 -13.49 -13.84
CA ALA A 149 18.07 -12.40 -13.83
C ALA A 149 19.46 -12.91 -14.22
N ALA A 150 19.92 -14.00 -13.61
CA ALA A 150 21.19 -14.63 -13.93
C ALA A 150 21.25 -15.15 -15.38
N HIS A 151 20.17 -15.79 -15.85
CA HIS A 151 20.10 -16.26 -17.24
C HIS A 151 20.17 -15.09 -18.24
N ARG A 152 19.43 -14.02 -17.99
CA ARG A 152 19.46 -12.81 -18.83
C ARG A 152 20.83 -12.16 -18.81
N GLN A 153 21.50 -12.13 -17.66
CA GLN A 153 22.87 -11.61 -17.55
C GLN A 153 23.86 -12.44 -18.38
N ASN A 154 23.78 -13.78 -18.33
CA ASN A 154 24.62 -14.64 -19.16
C ASN A 154 24.39 -14.40 -20.66
N LEU A 155 23.14 -14.25 -21.09
CA LEU A 155 22.82 -13.91 -22.48
C LEU A 155 23.38 -12.54 -22.89
N MET A 156 23.35 -11.55 -21.98
CA MET A 156 23.98 -10.24 -22.22
C MET A 156 25.49 -10.36 -22.37
N ASP A 157 26.15 -11.17 -21.54
CA ASP A 157 27.58 -11.41 -21.63
C ASP A 157 27.97 -12.17 -22.92
N GLU A 158 27.14 -13.11 -23.36
CA GLU A 158 27.36 -13.89 -24.58
C GLU A 158 27.11 -13.09 -25.86
N HIS A 159 26.02 -12.31 -25.93
CA HIS A 159 25.56 -11.72 -27.17
C HIS A 159 25.85 -10.22 -27.29
N VAL A 160 25.91 -9.49 -26.17
CA VAL A 160 26.08 -8.03 -26.17
C VAL A 160 27.52 -7.63 -25.87
N ALA A 161 28.20 -8.31 -24.95
CA ALA A 161 29.56 -7.94 -24.56
C ALA A 161 30.55 -8.01 -25.74
N ASP A 162 30.42 -9.01 -26.62
CA ASP A 162 31.29 -9.12 -27.80
C ASP A 162 30.98 -8.05 -28.85
N VAL A 163 29.73 -7.64 -29.00
CA VAL A 163 29.35 -6.49 -29.84
C VAL A 163 29.99 -5.21 -29.30
N LEU A 164 29.92 -4.98 -27.99
CA LEU A 164 30.53 -3.81 -27.35
C LEU A 164 32.06 -3.83 -27.44
N ARG A 165 32.70 -4.99 -27.20
CA ARG A 165 34.17 -5.16 -27.29
C ARG A 165 34.70 -5.00 -28.71
N ALA A 166 34.02 -5.58 -29.69
CA ALA A 166 34.38 -5.41 -31.10
C ALA A 166 34.31 -3.93 -31.51
N ARG A 167 33.30 -3.20 -31.03
CA ARG A 167 33.12 -1.78 -31.31
C ARG A 167 34.13 -0.87 -30.61
N ALA A 168 34.56 -1.20 -29.40
CA ALA A 168 35.64 -0.47 -28.72
C ALA A 168 36.99 -0.58 -29.44
N ARG A 169 37.17 -1.63 -30.26
CA ARG A 169 38.40 -1.89 -31.04
C ARG A 169 38.36 -1.31 -32.45
N ASP A 170 37.18 -0.90 -32.95
CA ASP A 170 36.98 -0.36 -34.29
C ASP A 170 37.04 1.17 -34.29
N ALA A 171 38.14 1.72 -34.81
CA ALA A 171 38.32 3.17 -34.98
C ALA A 171 37.61 3.65 -36.26
N ASN A 172 36.31 3.94 -36.18
CA ASN A 172 35.58 4.63 -37.25
C ASN A 172 34.90 5.88 -36.70
N VAL A 173 35.01 7.00 -37.41
CA VAL A 173 34.51 8.32 -36.96
C VAL A 173 33.20 8.67 -37.70
N GLY A 174 32.19 9.13 -36.96
CA GLY A 174 31.02 9.85 -37.51
C GLY A 174 29.69 9.09 -37.48
N HIS A 175 28.69 9.64 -38.18
CA HIS A 175 27.28 9.25 -38.09
C HIS A 175 26.97 7.80 -38.51
N ARG A 176 27.69 7.25 -39.51
CA ARG A 176 27.51 5.86 -39.97
C ARG A 176 27.95 4.83 -38.93
N TRP A 177 28.98 5.14 -38.14
CA TRP A 177 29.41 4.29 -37.04
C TRP A 177 28.34 4.23 -35.96
N ILE A 178 27.73 5.36 -35.60
CA ILE A 178 26.63 5.43 -34.63
C ILE A 178 25.44 4.59 -35.10
N GLN A 179 24.94 4.83 -36.32
CA GLN A 179 23.77 4.10 -36.84
C GLN A 179 24.01 2.59 -36.93
N THR A 180 25.18 2.16 -37.39
CA THR A 180 25.50 0.73 -37.52
C THR A 180 25.66 0.06 -36.14
N SER A 181 26.27 0.77 -35.18
CA SER A 181 26.45 0.27 -33.81
C SER A 181 25.10 0.16 -33.09
N VAL A 182 24.23 1.16 -33.23
CA VAL A 182 22.87 1.14 -32.67
C VAL A 182 22.06 -0.02 -33.28
N GLY A 183 22.10 -0.20 -34.60
CA GLY A 183 21.35 -1.28 -35.25
C GLY A 183 21.84 -2.68 -34.88
N GLN A 184 23.14 -2.88 -34.68
CA GLN A 184 23.68 -4.17 -34.24
C GLN A 184 23.40 -4.43 -32.75
N LEU A 185 23.55 -3.40 -31.90
CA LEU A 185 23.19 -3.50 -30.49
C LEU A 185 21.69 -3.81 -30.33
N GLN A 186 20.83 -3.13 -31.10
CA GLN A 186 19.40 -3.38 -31.10
C GLN A 186 19.09 -4.84 -31.46
N LYS A 187 19.67 -5.38 -32.53
CA LYS A 187 19.48 -6.79 -32.91
C LYS A 187 19.96 -7.76 -31.83
N ALA A 188 21.11 -7.49 -31.21
CA ALA A 188 21.62 -8.33 -30.14
C ALA A 188 20.69 -8.31 -28.92
N LEU A 189 20.17 -7.14 -28.55
CA LEU A 189 19.18 -7.00 -27.48
C LEU A 189 17.85 -7.71 -27.82
N GLU A 190 17.36 -7.58 -29.06
CA GLU A 190 16.15 -8.29 -29.53
C GLU A 190 16.32 -9.82 -29.47
N GLU A 191 17.51 -10.33 -29.78
CA GLU A 191 17.83 -11.75 -29.66
C GLU A 191 17.89 -12.22 -28.20
N VAL A 192 18.52 -11.44 -27.31
CA VAL A 192 18.52 -11.70 -25.87
C VAL A 192 17.09 -11.71 -25.33
N ASP A 193 16.26 -10.73 -25.70
CA ASP A 193 14.86 -10.65 -25.27
C ASP A 193 14.06 -11.88 -25.71
N THR A 194 14.16 -12.26 -26.99
CA THR A 194 13.44 -13.42 -27.52
C THR A 194 13.83 -14.73 -26.80
N ARG A 195 15.14 -14.93 -26.57
CA ARG A 195 15.65 -16.14 -25.90
C ARG A 195 15.29 -16.16 -24.42
N ALA A 196 15.45 -15.03 -23.73
CA ALA A 196 15.11 -14.91 -22.32
C ALA A 196 13.60 -15.12 -22.10
N GLU A 197 12.75 -14.54 -22.93
CA GLU A 197 11.30 -14.71 -22.85
C GLU A 197 10.89 -16.17 -23.05
N ALA A 198 11.48 -16.89 -24.01
CA ALA A 198 11.20 -18.31 -24.23
C ALA A 198 11.50 -19.16 -22.98
N VAL A 199 12.63 -18.89 -22.30
CA VAL A 199 12.98 -19.58 -21.05
C VAL A 199 12.05 -19.18 -19.91
N MET A 200 11.71 -17.89 -19.78
CA MET A 200 10.74 -17.41 -18.79
C MET A 200 9.38 -18.09 -18.94
N LEU A 201 8.88 -18.20 -20.17
CA LEU A 201 7.62 -18.89 -20.50
C LEU A 201 7.66 -20.38 -20.15
N TYR A 202 8.78 -21.03 -20.47
CA TYR A 202 9.00 -22.44 -20.14
C TYR A 202 9.00 -22.66 -18.62
N GLU A 203 9.76 -21.85 -17.87
CA GLU A 203 9.87 -21.98 -16.41
C GLU A 203 8.55 -21.66 -15.69
N LEU A 204 7.81 -20.63 -16.12
CA LEU A 204 6.47 -20.32 -15.59
C LEU A 204 5.53 -21.53 -15.67
N THR A 205 5.62 -22.30 -16.75
CA THR A 205 4.80 -23.49 -16.97
C THR A 205 5.31 -24.67 -16.13
N ARG A 206 6.63 -24.90 -16.15
CA ARG A 206 7.28 -26.07 -15.57
C ARG A 206 7.33 -26.05 -14.05
N LEU A 207 7.70 -24.93 -13.45
CA LEU A 207 7.95 -24.85 -12.01
C LEU A 207 6.66 -25.04 -11.22
N ASN A 208 6.75 -25.78 -10.13
CA ASN A 208 5.67 -25.93 -9.16
C ASN A 208 5.82 -24.85 -8.08
N PRO A 209 4.86 -23.94 -7.88
CA PRO A 209 4.99 -22.85 -6.92
C PRO A 209 5.23 -23.33 -5.48
N ALA A 210 4.77 -24.53 -5.12
CA ALA A 210 4.99 -25.12 -3.81
C ALA A 210 6.47 -25.43 -3.51
N GLU A 211 7.29 -25.60 -4.55
CA GLU A 211 8.74 -25.89 -4.44
C GLU A 211 9.60 -24.62 -4.48
N VAL A 212 8.97 -23.45 -4.66
CA VAL A 212 9.63 -22.15 -4.72
C VAL A 212 9.45 -21.43 -3.37
N GLU A 213 10.50 -20.76 -2.92
CA GLU A 213 10.50 -19.99 -1.68
C GLU A 213 9.43 -18.88 -1.71
N PRO A 214 8.74 -18.59 -0.59
CA PRO A 214 7.63 -17.63 -0.56
C PRO A 214 7.96 -16.25 -1.15
N GLU A 215 9.17 -15.77 -0.93
CA GLU A 215 9.66 -14.48 -1.44
C GLU A 215 9.75 -14.48 -2.97
N GLU A 216 10.26 -15.56 -3.56
CA GLU A 216 10.39 -15.70 -5.02
C GLU A 216 9.04 -15.88 -5.71
N ARG A 217 8.03 -16.46 -5.04
CA ARG A 217 6.68 -16.62 -5.62
C ARG A 217 6.09 -15.28 -6.06
N THR A 218 6.36 -14.21 -5.32
CA THR A 218 5.91 -12.85 -5.68
C THR A 218 6.56 -12.38 -6.99
N ARG A 219 7.87 -12.59 -7.16
CA ARG A 219 8.60 -12.24 -8.40
C ARG A 219 8.09 -13.05 -9.59
N TRP A 220 7.81 -14.34 -9.39
CA TRP A 220 7.20 -15.19 -10.40
C TRP A 220 5.77 -14.75 -10.75
N ALA A 221 4.96 -14.33 -9.79
CA ALA A 221 3.62 -13.78 -10.04
C ALA A 221 3.69 -12.49 -10.87
N MET A 222 4.67 -11.62 -10.60
CA MET A 222 4.88 -10.40 -11.41
C MET A 222 5.31 -10.72 -12.83
N LEU A 223 6.24 -11.68 -13.01
CA LEU A 223 6.66 -12.15 -14.33
C LEU A 223 5.49 -12.79 -15.09
N ALA A 224 4.68 -13.61 -14.42
CA ALA A 224 3.47 -14.22 -14.96
C ALA A 224 2.48 -13.16 -15.45
N ALA A 225 2.26 -12.09 -14.66
CA ALA A 225 1.39 -10.97 -15.03
C ALA A 225 1.95 -10.16 -16.21
N ARG A 226 3.26 -9.92 -16.24
CA ARG A 226 3.97 -9.20 -17.31
C ARG A 226 3.83 -9.92 -18.66
N LEU A 227 3.98 -11.26 -18.67
CA LEU A 227 3.85 -12.09 -19.88
C LEU A 227 2.41 -12.55 -20.14
N GLY A 228 1.50 -12.38 -19.18
CA GLY A 228 0.12 -12.89 -19.20
C GLY A 228 0.02 -14.40 -19.37
N LYS A 229 0.88 -15.14 -18.66
CA LYS A 229 0.94 -16.62 -18.70
C LYS A 229 0.99 -17.18 -17.28
N GLU A 230 0.21 -18.23 -17.04
CA GLU A 230 0.13 -18.90 -15.72
C GLU A 230 -0.20 -17.92 -14.57
N VAL A 231 -0.94 -16.84 -14.86
CA VAL A 231 -1.19 -15.74 -13.91
C VAL A 231 -1.90 -16.23 -12.65
N GLU A 232 -3.00 -16.97 -12.79
CA GLU A 232 -3.77 -17.47 -11.65
C GLU A 232 -2.92 -18.40 -10.77
N LYS A 233 -2.18 -19.33 -11.40
CA LYS A 233 -1.28 -20.27 -10.71
C LYS A 233 -0.28 -19.55 -9.81
N TRP A 234 0.42 -18.56 -10.33
CA TRP A 234 1.47 -17.87 -9.58
C TRP A 234 0.90 -16.84 -8.61
N LEU A 235 -0.20 -16.18 -8.95
CA LEU A 235 -0.85 -15.23 -8.07
C LEU A 235 -1.43 -15.93 -6.84
N ASP A 236 -2.14 -17.05 -7.01
CA ASP A 236 -2.69 -17.83 -5.89
C ASP A 236 -1.59 -18.32 -4.94
N ALA A 237 -0.45 -18.77 -5.48
CA ALA A 237 0.68 -19.23 -4.68
C ALA A 237 1.41 -18.10 -3.92
N ALA A 238 1.45 -16.90 -4.50
CA ALA A 238 1.98 -15.72 -3.84
C ALA A 238 1.01 -15.14 -2.79
N GLU A 239 -0.30 -15.37 -2.97
CA GLU A 239 -1.33 -14.97 -2.00
C GLU A 239 -1.45 -15.92 -0.79
N GLU A 240 -1.08 -17.19 -0.94
CA GLU A 240 -1.14 -18.22 0.13
C GLU A 240 -0.55 -17.76 1.48
N PRO A 241 0.68 -17.20 1.55
CA PRO A 241 1.25 -16.73 2.82
C PRO A 241 0.59 -15.45 3.36
N LEU A 242 -0.26 -14.77 2.58
CA LEU A 242 -0.84 -13.49 2.93
C LEU A 242 -2.07 -13.69 3.82
N THR A 243 -1.92 -13.28 5.09
CA THR A 243 -2.96 -13.44 6.11
C THR A 243 -4.10 -12.46 5.92
N PHE A 244 -3.81 -11.23 5.47
CA PHE A 244 -4.81 -10.17 5.39
C PHE A 244 -5.26 -9.90 3.95
N LEU A 245 -6.56 -9.58 3.79
CA LEU A 245 -7.15 -9.33 2.47
C LEU A 245 -6.53 -8.11 1.77
N TYR A 246 -6.20 -7.05 2.49
CA TYR A 246 -5.51 -5.89 1.93
C TYR A 246 -4.16 -6.24 1.30
N GLN A 247 -3.42 -7.22 1.85
CA GLN A 247 -2.14 -7.66 1.31
C GLN A 247 -2.34 -8.37 -0.04
N ARG A 248 -3.36 -9.23 -0.13
CA ARG A 248 -3.75 -9.88 -1.38
C ARG A 248 -4.20 -8.86 -2.43
N PHE A 249 -4.93 -7.84 -1.99
CA PHE A 249 -5.34 -6.74 -2.87
C PHE A 249 -4.13 -5.94 -3.37
N ALA A 250 -3.20 -5.59 -2.49
CA ALA A 250 -1.96 -4.90 -2.84
C ALA A 250 -1.11 -5.69 -3.85
N LEU A 251 -0.99 -7.01 -3.65
CA LEU A 251 -0.30 -7.91 -4.58
C LEU A 251 -0.95 -7.89 -5.97
N ALA A 252 -2.28 -7.95 -6.05
CA ALA A 252 -3.00 -7.87 -7.31
C ALA A 252 -2.87 -6.48 -7.98
N CYS A 253 -2.84 -5.40 -7.20
CA CYS A 253 -2.53 -4.04 -7.69
C CYS A 253 -1.10 -3.94 -8.26
N LEU A 254 -0.14 -4.62 -7.65
CA LEU A 254 1.23 -4.67 -8.15
C LEU A 254 1.29 -5.40 -9.49
N ALA A 255 0.71 -6.60 -9.55
CA ALA A 255 0.61 -7.38 -10.80
C ALA A 255 -0.07 -6.59 -11.92
N TRP A 256 -1.09 -5.77 -11.59
CA TRP A 256 -1.73 -4.87 -12.55
C TRP A 256 -0.77 -3.86 -13.17
N ASN A 257 0.12 -3.28 -12.37
CA ASN A 257 1.08 -2.30 -12.85
C ASN A 257 2.14 -2.94 -13.76
N GLU A 258 2.52 -4.20 -13.49
CA GLU A 258 3.45 -4.98 -14.34
C GLU A 258 2.87 -5.26 -15.74
N CYS A 259 1.54 -5.25 -15.89
CA CYS A 259 0.88 -5.37 -17.20
C CYS A 259 0.94 -4.09 -18.06
N GLN A 260 1.57 -3.01 -17.56
CA GLN A 260 1.71 -1.69 -18.23
C GLN A 260 0.44 -1.18 -18.91
N GLY A 261 -0.71 -1.50 -18.36
CA GLY A 261 -1.98 -0.95 -18.83
C GLY A 261 -2.63 -1.65 -20.03
N MET A 262 -2.03 -2.68 -20.65
CA MET A 262 -2.67 -3.40 -21.78
C MET A 262 -2.34 -4.91 -21.85
N GLY A 263 -1.79 -5.50 -20.79
CA GLY A 263 -1.37 -6.90 -20.77
C GLY A 263 -2.53 -7.93 -20.74
N PRO A 264 -2.31 -9.16 -21.24
CA PRO A 264 -3.32 -10.24 -21.28
C PRO A 264 -3.78 -10.73 -19.89
N ALA A 265 -3.04 -10.43 -18.83
CA ALA A 265 -3.41 -10.75 -17.45
C ALA A 265 -4.54 -9.85 -16.90
N ARG A 266 -4.86 -8.71 -17.55
CA ARG A 266 -5.81 -7.73 -17.02
C ARG A 266 -7.19 -8.29 -16.65
N PRO A 267 -7.87 -9.08 -17.50
CA PRO A 267 -9.19 -9.61 -17.15
C PRO A 267 -9.17 -10.51 -15.90
N ILE A 268 -8.08 -11.26 -15.72
CA ILE A 268 -7.87 -12.13 -14.56
C ILE A 268 -7.71 -11.28 -13.30
N LEU A 269 -6.82 -10.28 -13.35
CA LEU A 269 -6.56 -9.36 -12.24
C LEU A 269 -7.78 -8.52 -11.89
N GLU A 270 -8.55 -8.08 -12.88
CA GLU A 270 -9.80 -7.33 -12.66
C GLU A 270 -10.82 -8.20 -11.91
N LYS A 271 -11.01 -9.44 -12.35
CA LYS A 271 -11.88 -10.40 -11.68
C LYS A 271 -11.42 -10.67 -10.24
N ARG A 272 -10.11 -10.81 -10.03
CA ARG A 272 -9.53 -11.01 -8.69
C ARG A 272 -9.78 -9.81 -7.76
N LEU A 273 -9.46 -8.60 -8.21
CA LEU A 273 -9.65 -7.37 -7.44
C LEU A 273 -11.12 -7.14 -7.07
N ARG A 274 -12.05 -7.40 -8.00
CA ARG A 274 -13.49 -7.34 -7.72
C ARG A 274 -13.91 -8.38 -6.67
N ALA A 275 -13.41 -9.61 -6.76
CA ALA A 275 -13.70 -10.65 -5.78
C ALA A 275 -13.18 -10.29 -4.38
N LEU A 276 -11.98 -9.70 -4.28
CA LEU A 276 -11.42 -9.22 -3.02
C LEU A 276 -12.25 -8.06 -2.43
N ILE A 277 -12.73 -7.13 -3.26
CA ILE A 277 -13.64 -6.06 -2.80
C ILE A 277 -14.96 -6.63 -2.25
N GLU A 278 -15.52 -7.66 -2.91
CA GLU A 278 -16.74 -8.31 -2.40
C GLU A 278 -16.49 -9.02 -1.06
N GLN A 279 -15.39 -9.77 -0.94
CA GLN A 279 -14.99 -10.39 0.33
C GLN A 279 -14.76 -9.35 1.44
N ALA A 280 -14.19 -8.19 1.09
CA ALA A 280 -13.93 -7.12 2.05
C ALA A 280 -15.20 -6.58 2.70
N LYS A 281 -16.36 -6.63 2.03
CA LYS A 281 -17.64 -6.16 2.60
C LYS A 281 -18.06 -6.91 3.87
N GLU A 282 -17.58 -8.14 4.04
CA GLU A 282 -17.92 -8.98 5.20
C GLU A 282 -16.92 -8.80 6.36
N ILE A 283 -15.73 -8.28 6.08
CA ILE A 283 -14.58 -8.33 6.99
C ILE A 283 -14.10 -6.93 7.41
N TYR A 284 -14.25 -5.93 6.52
CA TYR A 284 -13.69 -4.58 6.62
C TYR A 284 -14.78 -3.53 6.86
N THR A 285 -14.37 -2.36 7.33
CA THR A 285 -15.25 -1.20 7.49
C THR A 285 -15.74 -0.70 6.13
N ALA A 286 -16.86 0.04 6.09
CA ALA A 286 -17.34 0.64 4.85
C ALA A 286 -16.31 1.58 4.21
N ASP A 287 -15.53 2.31 5.02
CA ASP A 287 -14.49 3.21 4.52
C ASP A 287 -13.30 2.44 3.92
N ALA A 288 -12.93 1.30 4.50
CA ALA A 288 -11.91 0.41 3.93
C ALA A 288 -12.38 -0.23 2.62
N VAL A 289 -13.64 -0.63 2.52
CA VAL A 289 -14.23 -1.09 1.26
C VAL A 289 -14.22 0.02 0.20
N ASP A 290 -14.54 1.26 0.59
CA ASP A 290 -14.49 2.40 -0.30
C ASP A 290 -13.05 2.75 -0.72
N ALA A 291 -12.07 2.59 0.16
CA ALA A 291 -10.66 2.73 -0.18
C ALA A 291 -10.20 1.67 -1.20
N LEU A 292 -10.60 0.41 -1.05
CA LEU A 292 -10.33 -0.64 -2.04
C LEU A 292 -10.98 -0.33 -3.39
N LYS A 293 -12.23 0.14 -3.40
CA LYS A 293 -12.90 0.58 -4.64
C LYS A 293 -12.18 1.77 -5.28
N LEU A 294 -11.72 2.73 -4.49
CA LEU A 294 -10.99 3.90 -4.96
C LEU A 294 -9.65 3.46 -5.57
N ALA A 295 -8.87 2.64 -4.86
CA ALA A 295 -7.62 2.08 -5.37
C ALA A 295 -7.84 1.32 -6.68
N PHE A 296 -8.90 0.51 -6.78
CA PHE A 296 -9.28 -0.19 -8.01
C PHE A 296 -9.68 0.74 -9.16
N LYS A 297 -10.43 1.81 -8.86
CA LYS A 297 -10.80 2.82 -9.84
C LYS A 297 -9.56 3.53 -10.39
N ASP A 298 -8.64 3.91 -9.52
CA ASP A 298 -7.43 4.62 -9.90
C ASP A 298 -6.51 3.78 -10.79
N LEU A 299 -6.51 2.45 -10.65
CA LEU A 299 -5.78 1.53 -11.55
C LEU A 299 -6.21 1.66 -13.03
N HIS A 300 -7.42 2.16 -13.29
CA HIS A 300 -7.95 2.39 -14.63
C HIS A 300 -7.64 3.79 -15.17
N GLN A 301 -7.19 4.72 -14.33
CA GLN A 301 -6.77 6.05 -14.76
C GLN A 301 -5.39 5.99 -15.40
N SER A 302 -5.17 6.78 -16.45
CA SER A 302 -3.84 6.98 -17.00
C SER A 302 -2.91 7.59 -15.94
N PRO A 303 -1.61 7.22 -15.90
CA PRO A 303 -0.63 7.92 -15.07
C PRO A 303 -0.63 9.45 -15.27
N LEU A 304 -1.00 9.92 -16.46
CA LEU A 304 -1.13 11.35 -16.79
C LEU A 304 -2.39 12.01 -16.22
N ASP A 305 -3.49 11.25 -16.10
CA ASP A 305 -4.73 11.76 -15.49
C ASP A 305 -4.56 11.94 -13.98
N ARG A 306 -3.78 11.05 -13.33
CA ARG A 306 -3.42 11.16 -11.91
C ARG A 306 -2.61 12.42 -11.57
N LEU A 307 -1.73 12.86 -12.48
CA LEU A 307 -0.94 14.09 -12.31
C LEU A 307 -1.79 15.36 -12.47
N ARG A 308 -2.87 15.30 -13.26
CA ARG A 308 -3.80 16.42 -13.43
C ARG A 308 -4.63 16.67 -12.18
N ASP A 309 -5.16 15.60 -11.56
CA ASP A 309 -5.91 15.70 -10.31
C ASP A 309 -5.05 16.30 -9.18
N ILE A 310 -3.76 16.00 -9.11
CA ILE A 310 -2.84 16.64 -8.14
C ILE A 310 -2.63 18.12 -8.46
N SER A 311 -2.49 18.49 -9.73
CA SER A 311 -2.24 19.89 -10.15
C SER A 311 -3.47 20.81 -10.04
N GLU A 312 -4.68 20.25 -10.07
CA GLU A 312 -5.92 21.01 -9.90
C GLU A 312 -6.29 21.21 -8.43
N MET A 313 -5.65 20.47 -7.51
CA MET A 313 -5.84 20.58 -6.05
C MET A 313 -4.93 21.60 -5.36
N ASP A 314 -3.87 22.07 -6.02
CA ASP A 314 -2.98 23.15 -5.53
C ASP A 314 -3.44 24.56 -5.94
N LYS A 315 -4.63 24.68 -6.55
CA LYS A 315 -5.24 25.99 -6.74
C LYS A 315 -5.92 26.38 -5.44
N PRO A 316 -5.44 27.41 -4.69
CA PRO A 316 -6.26 28.01 -3.66
C PRO A 316 -7.55 28.46 -4.33
N ASP A 317 -8.69 28.12 -3.71
CA ASP A 317 -9.99 28.62 -4.15
C ASP A 317 -9.85 30.13 -4.39
N ALA A 318 -9.99 30.53 -5.65
CA ALA A 318 -9.95 31.92 -6.02
C ALA A 318 -11.05 32.61 -5.21
N GLU A 319 -10.63 33.54 -4.35
CA GLU A 319 -11.50 34.47 -3.62
C GLU A 319 -12.59 34.95 -4.56
N THR A 320 -13.83 34.51 -4.31
CA THR A 320 -15.01 35.21 -4.80
C THR A 320 -15.17 36.46 -3.97
N ASP A 321 -14.40 37.49 -4.32
CA ASP A 321 -14.78 38.87 -4.10
C ASP A 321 -15.68 39.31 -5.26
N GLU A 322 -16.99 39.29 -5.02
CA GLU A 322 -17.96 40.37 -5.33
C GLU A 322 -19.38 40.04 -4.85
#